data_AF-A0A0Q5L785-F1
#
_entry.id   AF-A0A0Q5L785-F1
#
_cell.length_a   1.000
_cell.length_b   1.000
_cell.length_c   1.000
_cell.angle_alpha   90.00
_cell.angle_beta   90.00
_cell.angle_gamma   90.00
#
_symmetry.space_group_name_H-M   'P 1'
#
loop_
_entity.id
_entity.type
_entity.pdbx_description
1 polymer ?
#
loop_
_entity_poly.entity_id
_entity_poly.type
_entity_poly.pdbx_seq_one_letter_code
_entity_poly.pdbx_strand_id
1 'polypeptide(L)'
;MITSITYPGGTPIVPDITVVGSVDAEVVSRSITHEILDGPPVHTLRPSKPQTGTLRLLFTTSAKAHAAKDQLTAAAVYTISSTAGTNLPSRFVVRSVTVTQSRAVANVWTVSVDYEAVV
;
A
#
# COMPACT_ATOMS: atom_id res chain seq x y z
N MET A 1 -0.64 -1.90 18.14
CA MET A 1 -1.21 -1.31 16.92
C MET A 1 -1.78 -2.45 16.09
N ILE A 2 -3.01 -2.32 15.58
CA ILE A 2 -3.67 -3.37 14.81
C ILE A 2 -3.91 -2.84 13.40
N THR A 3 -3.46 -3.60 12.40
CA THR A 3 -3.84 -3.40 11.00
C THR A 3 -4.54 -4.66 10.52
N SER A 4 -5.71 -4.50 9.91
CA SER A 4 -6.44 -5.58 9.27
C SER A 4 -6.71 -5.23 7.82
N ILE A 5 -6.59 -6.22 6.94
CA ILE A 5 -6.95 -6.11 5.53
C ILE A 5 -8.08 -7.09 5.26
N THR A 6 -9.13 -6.61 4.60
CA THR A 6 -10.33 -7.41 4.29
C THR A 6 -10.71 -7.24 2.83
N TYR A 7 -11.37 -8.25 2.24
CA TYR A 7 -11.93 -8.19 0.90
C TYR A 7 -13.15 -9.11 0.79
N PRO A 8 -14.06 -8.90 -0.19
CA PRO A 8 -15.24 -9.74 -0.35
C PRO A 8 -14.87 -11.21 -0.62
N GLY A 9 -15.39 -12.14 0.20
CA GLY A 9 -15.16 -13.58 0.05
C GLY A 9 -13.86 -14.11 0.67
N GLY A 10 -13.07 -13.26 1.33
CA GLY A 10 -11.83 -13.64 2.01
C GLY A 10 -11.92 -13.64 3.53
N THR A 11 -10.96 -14.30 4.19
CA THR A 11 -10.73 -14.12 5.62
C THR A 11 -9.91 -12.85 5.88
N PRO A 12 -10.09 -12.16 7.03
CA PRO A 12 -9.26 -11.02 7.38
C PRO A 12 -7.77 -11.38 7.48
N ILE A 13 -6.92 -10.60 6.81
CA ILE A 13 -5.46 -10.70 6.92
C ILE A 13 -5.02 -9.78 8.06
N VAL A 14 -4.40 -10.37 9.08
CA VAL A 14 -3.90 -9.66 10.26
C VAL A 14 -2.41 -9.96 10.43
N PRO A 15 -1.52 -9.01 10.10
CA PRO A 15 -0.09 -9.16 10.31
C PRO A 15 0.25 -9.28 11.81
N ASP A 16 1.22 -10.13 12.14
CA ASP A 16 1.67 -10.33 13.53
C ASP A 16 2.44 -9.10 14.05
N ILE A 17 3.21 -8.46 13.16
CA ILE A 17 3.89 -7.20 13.43
C ILE A 17 3.49 -6.21 12.36
N THR A 18 2.80 -5.16 12.80
CA THR A 18 2.42 -4.06 11.95
C THR A 18 3.59 -3.07 11.88
N VAL A 19 4.48 -3.21 10.89
CA VAL A 19 5.38 -2.12 10.50
C VAL A 19 4.82 -1.49 9.24
N VAL A 20 3.84 -0.60 9.40
CA VAL A 20 3.47 0.40 8.37
C VAL A 20 4.59 1.47 8.30
N GLY A 21 5.86 1.05 8.29
CA GLY A 21 7.02 1.92 8.52
C GLY A 21 7.70 2.40 7.25
N SER A 22 7.38 1.81 6.10
CA SER A 22 7.79 2.33 4.79
C SER A 22 6.61 2.22 3.85
N VAL A 23 5.59 3.07 4.08
CA VAL A 23 4.65 3.37 3.01
C VAL A 23 5.37 4.35 2.11
N ASP A 24 6.04 3.83 1.08
CA ASP A 24 6.53 4.66 0.00
C ASP A 24 5.31 4.97 -0.88
N ALA A 25 4.50 5.94 -0.43
CA ALA A 25 3.40 6.50 -1.21
C ALA A 25 3.92 7.70 -1.99
N GLU A 26 3.89 7.59 -3.32
CA GLU A 26 4.27 8.72 -4.16
C GLU A 26 3.02 9.53 -4.50
N VAL A 27 2.94 10.75 -3.94
CA VAL A 27 1.95 11.76 -4.33
C VAL A 27 2.71 12.94 -4.93
N VAL A 28 2.90 12.91 -6.24
CA VAL A 28 3.56 14.00 -6.96
C VAL A 28 2.61 15.19 -7.01
N SER A 29 3.08 16.39 -6.62
CA SER A 29 2.35 17.63 -6.85
C SER A 29 2.08 17.81 -8.35
N ARG A 30 0.81 18.00 -8.71
CA ARG A 30 0.34 17.91 -10.09
C ARG A 30 0.06 19.26 -10.74
N SER A 31 0.65 20.33 -10.21
CA SER A 31 0.62 21.63 -10.87
C SER A 31 1.66 21.67 -11.99
N ILE A 32 1.23 22.10 -13.17
CA ILE A 32 2.11 22.55 -14.25
C ILE A 32 2.07 24.07 -14.22
N THR A 33 3.22 24.69 -13.98
CA THR A 33 3.39 26.14 -14.12
C THR A 33 3.82 26.44 -15.54
N HIS A 34 3.05 27.28 -16.22
CA HIS A 34 3.37 27.83 -17.54
C HIS A 34 3.94 29.23 -17.32
N GLU A 35 5.21 29.42 -17.67
CA GLU A 35 5.80 30.76 -17.71
C GLU A 35 5.33 31.47 -18.97
N ILE A 36 4.74 32.65 -18.81
CA ILE A 36 4.28 33.49 -19.91
C ILE A 36 5.22 34.69 -19.98
N LEU A 37 5.77 34.96 -21.17
CA LEU A 37 6.78 36.00 -21.39
C LEU A 37 6.32 37.41 -21.00
N ASP A 38 5.01 37.66 -21.01
CA ASP A 38 4.42 38.99 -20.83
C ASP A 38 3.26 38.97 -19.81
N GLY A 39 3.41 38.20 -18.73
CA GLY A 39 2.38 38.10 -17.70
C GLY A 39 2.75 37.21 -16.51
N PRO A 40 1.87 37.15 -15.49
CA PRO A 40 2.07 36.25 -14.35
C PRO A 40 1.99 34.78 -14.80
N PRO A 41 2.67 33.86 -14.10
CA PRO A 41 2.61 32.43 -14.42
C PRO A 41 1.18 31.89 -14.37
N VAL A 42 0.84 31.02 -15.32
CA VAL A 42 -0.45 30.32 -15.33
C VAL A 42 -0.25 28.91 -14.80
N HIS A 43 -1.07 28.49 -13.84
CA HIS A 43 -1.03 27.15 -13.29
C HIS A 43 -2.16 26.29 -13.88
N THR A 44 -1.82 25.09 -14.33
CA THR A 44 -2.79 24.07 -14.74
C THR A 44 -2.63 22.83 -13.87
N LEU A 45 -3.74 22.19 -13.51
CA LEU A 45 -3.74 20.96 -12.71
C LEU A 45 -3.75 19.75 -13.65
N ARG A 46 -2.84 18.79 -13.46
CA ARG A 46 -2.95 17.49 -14.14
C ARG A 46 -4.12 16.71 -13.55
N PRO A 47 -4.76 15.82 -14.35
CA PRO A 47 -5.80 14.94 -13.86
C PRO A 47 -5.38 14.16 -12.61
N SER A 48 -6.36 13.90 -11.74
CA SER A 48 -6.18 12.96 -10.63
C SER A 48 -5.79 11.59 -11.18
N LYS A 49 -4.91 10.91 -10.47
CA LYS A 49 -4.61 9.48 -10.68
C LYS A 49 -4.53 8.87 -9.29
N PRO A 50 -4.86 7.59 -9.16
CA PRO A 50 -4.69 6.84 -7.93
C PRO A 50 -3.32 7.03 -7.28
N GLN A 51 -3.31 7.07 -5.95
CA GLN A 51 -2.09 6.93 -5.16
C GLN A 51 -1.55 5.52 -5.33
N THR A 52 -0.26 5.37 -5.56
CA THR A 52 0.43 4.08 -5.64
C THR A 52 1.52 3.99 -4.59
N GLY A 53 1.86 2.79 -4.18
CA GLY A 53 2.98 2.56 -3.28
C GLY A 53 3.20 1.10 -2.94
N THR A 54 4.07 0.84 -1.96
CA THR A 54 4.33 -0.50 -1.44
C THR A 54 3.95 -0.59 0.04
N LEU A 55 3.13 -1.59 0.40
CA LEU A 55 2.86 -1.96 1.78
C LEU A 55 3.80 -3.10 2.19
N ARG A 56 4.36 -3.04 3.40
CA ARG A 56 5.14 -4.13 3.98
C ARG A 56 4.42 -4.70 5.19
N LEU A 57 4.05 -5.98 5.11
CA LEU A 57 3.35 -6.71 6.17
C LEU A 57 4.32 -7.72 6.77
N LEU A 58 4.45 -7.80 8.11
CA LEU A 58 5.34 -8.76 8.74
C LEU A 58 4.58 -9.86 9.48
N PHE A 59 5.07 -11.07 9.31
CA PHE A 59 4.54 -12.30 9.89
C PHE A 59 5.65 -13.05 10.62
N THR A 60 5.31 -13.66 11.74
CA THR A 60 6.26 -14.45 12.55
C THR A 60 6.38 -15.91 12.09
N THR A 61 5.59 -16.29 11.09
CA THR A 61 5.59 -17.65 10.54
C THR A 61 5.49 -17.63 9.02
N SER A 62 6.17 -18.60 8.39
CA SER A 62 6.11 -18.81 6.94
C SER A 62 4.68 -19.10 6.47
N ALA A 63 3.98 -19.98 7.19
CA ALA A 63 2.61 -20.37 6.84
C ALA A 63 1.65 -19.16 6.77
N LYS A 64 1.70 -18.24 7.74
CA LYS A 64 0.89 -17.02 7.70
C LYS A 64 1.28 -16.09 6.55
N ALA A 65 2.58 -15.93 6.28
CA ALA A 65 3.06 -15.07 5.20
C ALA A 65 2.59 -15.59 3.82
N HIS A 66 2.68 -16.90 3.60
CA HIS A 66 2.21 -17.53 2.37
C HIS A 66 0.68 -17.50 2.25
N ALA A 67 -0.06 -17.76 3.33
CA ALA A 67 -1.52 -17.62 3.31
C ALA A 67 -1.95 -16.17 2.99
N ALA A 68 -1.27 -15.17 3.55
CA ALA A 68 -1.53 -13.77 3.24
C ALA A 68 -1.21 -13.45 1.77
N LYS A 69 -0.09 -13.99 1.24
CA LYS A 69 0.27 -13.86 -0.18
C LYS A 69 -0.84 -14.40 -1.08
N ASP A 70 -1.29 -15.62 -0.83
CA ASP A 70 -2.30 -16.30 -1.66
C ASP A 70 -3.61 -15.51 -1.65
N GLN A 71 -4.00 -14.98 -0.49
CA GLN A 71 -5.17 -14.11 -0.38
C GLN A 71 -5.00 -12.79 -1.14
N LEU A 72 -3.83 -12.13 -1.03
CA LEU A 72 -3.55 -10.86 -1.71
C LEU A 72 -3.36 -11.00 -3.22
N THR A 73 -3.11 -12.21 -3.73
CA THR A 73 -3.11 -12.46 -5.18
C THR A 73 -4.50 -12.53 -5.79
N ALA A 74 -5.56 -12.58 -4.99
CA ALA A 74 -6.92 -12.56 -5.50
C ALA A 74 -7.23 -11.20 -6.17
N ALA A 75 -7.89 -11.24 -7.32
CA ALA A 75 -8.38 -10.06 -8.01
C ALA A 75 -9.59 -9.49 -7.25
N ALA A 76 -9.32 -8.62 -6.28
CA ALA A 76 -10.33 -8.00 -5.42
C ALA A 76 -9.94 -6.57 -5.04
N VAL A 77 -10.94 -5.82 -4.56
CA VAL A 77 -10.70 -4.55 -3.86
C VAL A 77 -10.56 -4.85 -2.37
N TYR A 78 -9.43 -4.43 -1.81
CA TYR A 78 -9.08 -4.63 -0.42
C TYR A 78 -9.35 -3.35 0.37
N THR A 79 -9.82 -3.53 1.60
CA THR A 79 -10.00 -2.45 2.57
C THR A 79 -9.00 -2.65 3.69
N ILE A 80 -8.18 -1.63 3.96
CA ILE A 80 -7.25 -1.62 5.09
C ILE A 80 -7.81 -0.77 6.23
N SER A 81 -7.83 -1.33 7.42
CA SER A 81 -8.17 -0.63 8.66
C SER A 81 -6.94 -0.64 9.55
N SER A 82 -6.39 0.54 9.86
CA SER A 82 -5.21 0.67 10.71
C SER A 82 -5.42 1.75 11.75
N THR A 83 -4.99 1.48 12.98
CA THR A 83 -4.93 2.49 14.04
C THR A 83 -3.62 3.29 14.02
N ALA A 84 -2.72 3.05 13.06
CA ALA A 84 -1.32 3.47 13.13
C ALA A 84 -0.96 4.74 12.31
N GLY A 85 -1.90 5.38 11.60
CA GLY A 85 -1.65 6.67 10.95
C GLY A 85 -2.43 6.92 9.66
N THR A 86 -2.59 8.20 9.33
CA THR A 86 -3.58 8.79 8.40
C THR A 86 -3.26 8.66 6.91
N ASN A 87 -2.18 7.99 6.51
CA ASN A 87 -1.68 8.01 5.12
C ASN A 87 -1.89 6.70 4.33
N LEU A 88 -2.63 5.74 4.88
CA LEU A 88 -3.02 4.54 4.15
C LEU A 88 -4.29 4.81 3.35
N PRO A 89 -4.36 4.40 2.07
CA PRO A 89 -5.62 4.48 1.33
C PRO A 89 -6.62 3.53 2.00
N SER A 90 -7.86 3.97 2.22
CA SER A 90 -8.89 3.10 2.83
C SER A 90 -9.19 1.86 1.98
N ARG A 91 -9.07 1.99 0.65
CA ARG A 91 -9.32 0.94 -0.33
C ARG A 91 -8.21 0.91 -1.38
N PHE A 92 -7.81 -0.28 -1.80
CA PHE A 92 -6.76 -0.46 -2.81
C PHE A 92 -6.94 -1.76 -3.59
N VAL A 93 -6.24 -1.86 -4.72
CA VAL A 93 -6.04 -3.09 -5.49
C VAL A 93 -4.56 -3.49 -5.43
N VAL A 94 -4.30 -4.79 -5.47
CA VAL A 94 -2.94 -5.34 -5.47
C VAL A 94 -2.43 -5.43 -6.91
N ARG A 95 -1.28 -4.83 -7.18
CA ARG A 95 -0.58 -4.93 -8.47
C ARG A 95 0.46 -6.05 -8.47
N SER A 96 1.16 -6.21 -7.37
CA SER A 96 2.19 -7.23 -7.21
C SER A 96 2.28 -7.64 -5.74
N VAL A 97 2.69 -8.89 -5.49
CA VAL A 97 2.96 -9.36 -4.14
C VAL A 97 4.21 -10.23 -4.11
N THR A 98 5.09 -9.97 -3.14
CA THR A 98 6.33 -10.72 -2.95
C THR A 98 6.49 -11.12 -1.49
N VAL A 99 7.01 -12.31 -1.24
CA VAL A 99 7.32 -12.80 0.12
C VAL A 99 8.82 -12.98 0.24
N THR A 100 9.40 -12.38 1.28
CA THR A 100 10.83 -12.43 1.56
C THR A 100 11.06 -12.76 3.02
N GLN A 101 11.92 -13.73 3.31
CA GLN A 101 12.37 -13.97 4.68
C GLN A 101 13.41 -12.92 5.07
N SER A 102 13.23 -12.27 6.23
CA SER A 102 14.22 -11.35 6.77
C SER A 102 15.51 -12.10 7.08
N ARG A 103 16.63 -11.65 6.52
CA ARG A 103 17.96 -12.18 6.84
C ARG A 103 18.46 -11.71 8.21
N ALA A 104 17.96 -10.58 8.71
CA ALA A 104 18.40 -9.96 9.95
C ALA A 104 17.69 -10.54 11.19
N VAL A 105 16.47 -11.06 11.02
CA VAL A 105 15.67 -11.61 12.13
C VAL A 105 15.16 -12.99 11.72
N ALA A 106 15.66 -14.02 12.40
CA ALA A 106 15.19 -15.38 12.19
C ALA A 106 13.67 -15.45 12.39
N ASN A 107 12.98 -16.18 11.51
CA ASN A 107 11.53 -16.40 11.54
C ASN A 107 10.65 -15.17 11.27
N VAL A 108 11.19 -14.04 10.82
CA VAL A 108 10.38 -12.93 10.33
C VAL A 108 10.25 -12.99 8.82
N TRP A 109 9.00 -12.99 8.35
CA TRP A 109 8.63 -13.00 6.96
C TRP A 109 7.96 -11.69 6.58
N THR A 110 8.43 -11.06 5.51
CA THR A 110 7.88 -9.82 4.98
C THR A 110 7.10 -10.10 3.71
N VAL A 111 5.84 -9.70 3.68
CA VAL A 111 5.01 -9.66 2.47
C VAL A 111 4.97 -8.22 1.97
N SER A 112 5.60 -7.96 0.82
CA SER A 112 5.57 -6.69 0.13
C SER A 112 4.44 -6.67 -0.88
N VAL A 113 3.59 -5.65 -0.82
CA VAL A 113 2.38 -5.51 -1.64
C VAL A 113 2.46 -4.19 -2.39
N ASP A 114 2.65 -4.24 -3.71
CA ASP A 114 2.50 -3.03 -4.52
C ASP A 114 1.01 -2.77 -4.74
N TYR A 115 0.56 -1.56 -4.41
CA TYR A 115 -0.85 -1.21 -4.42
C TYR A 115 -1.15 0.00 -5.30
N GLU A 116 -2.41 0.08 -5.69
CA GLU A 116 -3.03 1.26 -6.28
C GLU A 116 -4.33 1.58 -5.53
N ALA A 117 -4.47 2.81 -5.05
CA ALA A 117 -5.62 3.25 -4.27
C ALA A 117 -6.89 3.33 -5.12
N VAL A 118 -8.02 2.97 -4.52
CA VAL A 118 -9.33 3.14 -5.15
C VAL A 118 -10.04 4.30 -4.48
N VAL A 119 -10.36 5.33 -5.28
CA VAL A 119 -11.11 6.53 -4.86
C VAL A 119 -12.61 6.29 -5.05
#